data_AF-A0A380DVJ2-F1
#
_entry.id   AF-A0A380DVJ2-F1
#
_cell.length_a   1.000
_cell.length_b   1.000
_cell.length_c   1.000
_cell.angle_alpha   90.00
_cell.angle_beta   90.00
_cell.angle_gamma   90.00
#
_symmetry.space_group_name_H-M   'P 1'
#
loop_
_entity.id
_entity.type
_entity.pdbx_description
1 polymer ?
#
loop_
_entity_poly.entity_id
_entity_poly.type
_entity_poly.pdbx_seq_one_letter_code
_entity_poly.pdbx_strand_id
1 'polypeptide(L)'
;MIGKGNKHSESTPHNLIITLIGGIFVWIGWYGFNVGSAFTFDNIAMLAFTNTIISASAGAIGWLILEYIFKKTTSLLGLLLGALAGLVVITPAAGYVTYLSATIMAMIGGICCYIVINYIKVKLKYHDALDAFGIHGVGGIIGAVLTAFFQSKKANPDIESGFIYTGDIHIVLVQILCVTAVVIFSIVMTFIIAKVIKLITPLSVTEQETNIGLDKIVHGEHAYFEGELNRFNKHIRY
;
A
#
# COMPACT_ATOMS: atom_id res chain seq x y z
N MET A 1 13.65 11.94 -7.65
CA MET A 1 15.03 12.36 -7.32
C MET A 1 16.10 11.39 -7.79
N ILE A 2 15.85 10.09 -7.78
CA ILE A 2 16.79 9.08 -8.28
C ILE A 2 16.86 9.07 -9.83
N GLY A 3 15.92 9.74 -10.52
CA GLY A 3 15.88 9.79 -11.98
C GLY A 3 15.01 8.67 -12.55
N LYS A 4 14.76 8.69 -13.87
CA LYS A 4 13.94 7.68 -14.56
C LYS A 4 14.56 6.30 -14.35
N GLY A 5 13.84 5.39 -13.68
CA GLY A 5 13.98 3.98 -14.02
C GLY A 5 13.74 3.84 -15.52
N ASN A 6 14.58 3.04 -16.18
CA ASN A 6 14.63 2.96 -17.64
C ASN A 6 13.24 2.91 -18.26
N LYS A 7 13.10 3.52 -19.45
CA LYS A 7 11.89 3.45 -20.31
C LYS A 7 11.53 2.02 -20.77
N HIS A 8 12.13 1.00 -20.18
CA HIS A 8 11.96 -0.39 -20.59
C HIS A 8 10.88 -1.06 -19.76
N SER A 9 9.75 -1.27 -20.45
CA SER A 9 8.71 -2.30 -20.26
C SER A 9 8.07 -2.40 -18.88
N GLU A 10 6.76 -2.67 -18.88
CA GLU A 10 6.06 -3.22 -17.73
C GLU A 10 6.92 -4.32 -17.09
N SER A 11 7.52 -4.04 -15.92
CA SER A 11 8.28 -5.05 -15.19
C SER A 11 7.27 -6.04 -14.65
N THR A 12 7.17 -7.21 -15.27
CA THR A 12 6.36 -8.29 -14.75
C THR A 12 6.96 -8.75 -13.42
N PRO A 13 6.13 -9.12 -12.43
CA PRO A 13 6.64 -9.69 -11.19
C PRO A 13 7.52 -10.90 -11.48
N HIS A 14 8.74 -10.91 -10.95
CA HIS A 14 9.69 -12.01 -11.18
C HIS A 14 9.13 -13.36 -10.69
N ASN A 15 8.37 -13.35 -9.58
CA ASN A 15 7.75 -14.53 -8.98
C ASN A 15 6.48 -14.17 -8.21
N LEU A 16 5.33 -14.59 -8.73
CA LEU A 16 4.03 -14.34 -8.13
C LEU A 16 3.79 -15.12 -6.83
N ILE A 17 4.42 -16.30 -6.68
CA ILE A 17 4.29 -17.11 -5.45
C ILE A 17 5.01 -16.44 -4.29
N ILE A 18 6.23 -15.93 -4.51
CA ILE A 18 6.96 -15.16 -3.49
C ILE A 18 6.18 -13.90 -3.11
N THR A 19 5.59 -13.22 -4.11
CA THR A 19 4.73 -12.06 -3.87
C THR A 19 3.52 -12.42 -3.01
N LEU A 20 2.87 -13.55 -3.26
CA LEU A 20 1.76 -14.06 -2.45
C LEU A 20 2.19 -14.37 -1.01
N ILE A 21 3.32 -15.05 -0.83
CA ILE A 21 3.86 -15.34 0.51
C ILE A 21 4.11 -14.03 1.27
N GLY A 22 4.71 -13.04 0.62
CA GLY A 22 4.90 -11.70 1.19
C GLY A 22 3.57 -11.04 1.58
N GLY A 23 2.57 -11.10 0.70
CA GLY A 23 1.22 -10.59 1.00
C GLY A 23 0.55 -11.26 2.20
N ILE A 24 0.71 -12.58 2.35
CA ILE A 24 0.21 -13.33 3.51
C ILE A 24 0.88 -12.85 4.81
N PHE A 25 2.21 -12.71 4.81
CA PHE A 25 2.93 -12.24 5.99
C PHE A 25 2.60 -10.80 6.33
N VAL A 26 2.41 -9.92 5.34
CA VAL A 26 1.97 -8.55 5.57
C VAL A 26 0.59 -8.53 6.21
N TRP A 27 -0.37 -9.33 5.73
CA TRP A 27 -1.70 -9.39 6.33
C TRP A 27 -1.65 -9.90 7.76
N ILE A 28 -0.98 -11.03 8.02
CA ILE A 28 -0.85 -11.60 9.38
C ILE A 28 -0.14 -10.61 10.32
N GLY A 29 0.95 -10.00 9.86
CA GLY A 29 1.70 -9.00 10.61
C GLY A 29 0.85 -7.76 10.94
N TRP A 30 -0.12 -7.41 10.09
CA TRP A 30 -1.01 -6.28 10.32
C TRP A 30 -1.94 -6.47 11.51
N TYR A 31 -2.20 -7.72 11.94
CA TYR A 31 -2.90 -7.96 13.19
C TYR A 31 -2.09 -7.41 14.36
N GLY A 32 -0.79 -7.70 14.43
CA GLY A 32 0.09 -7.11 15.45
C GLY A 32 0.16 -5.59 15.34
N PHE A 33 0.18 -5.05 14.11
CA PHE A 33 0.25 -3.62 13.87
C PHE A 33 -0.98 -2.86 14.38
N ASN A 34 -2.19 -3.26 13.97
CA ASN A 34 -3.41 -2.54 14.33
C ASN A 34 -3.94 -2.94 15.72
N VAL A 35 -3.93 -4.22 16.06
CA VAL A 35 -4.43 -4.70 17.37
C VAL A 35 -3.47 -4.29 18.47
N GLY A 36 -2.16 -4.43 18.24
CA GLY A 36 -1.14 -4.05 19.21
C GLY A 36 -1.11 -2.56 19.51
N SER A 37 -1.60 -1.71 18.59
CA SER A 37 -1.73 -0.27 18.80
C SER A 37 -2.75 0.11 19.89
N ALA A 38 -3.58 -0.84 20.34
CA ALA A 38 -4.43 -0.63 21.52
C ALA A 38 -3.64 -0.66 22.84
N PHE A 39 -2.45 -1.28 22.88
CA PHE A 39 -1.64 -1.52 24.09
C PHE A 39 -2.35 -2.30 25.21
N THR A 40 -3.54 -2.83 24.93
CA THR A 40 -4.37 -3.63 25.84
C THR A 40 -4.95 -4.82 25.07
N PHE A 41 -5.64 -5.72 25.78
CA PHE A 41 -6.46 -6.78 25.17
C PHE A 41 -7.91 -6.63 25.64
N ASP A 42 -8.62 -5.69 25.01
CA ASP A 42 -10.01 -5.33 25.33
C ASP A 42 -10.90 -5.30 24.08
N ASN A 43 -12.10 -4.72 24.21
CA ASN A 43 -13.06 -4.60 23.12
C ASN A 43 -12.54 -3.72 21.96
N ILE A 44 -11.69 -2.72 22.23
CA ILE A 44 -11.10 -1.86 21.19
C ILE A 44 -10.03 -2.63 20.41
N ALA A 45 -9.21 -3.43 21.10
CA ALA A 45 -8.28 -4.34 20.45
C ALA A 45 -9.00 -5.34 19.52
N MET A 46 -10.11 -5.93 20.00
CA MET A 46 -10.92 -6.83 19.19
C MET A 46 -11.63 -6.14 18.03
N LEU A 47 -12.11 -4.91 18.23
CA LEU A 47 -12.66 -4.08 17.16
C LEU A 47 -11.60 -3.82 16.07
N ALA A 48 -10.38 -3.44 16.46
CA ALA A 48 -9.27 -3.22 15.55
C ALA A 48 -8.90 -4.49 14.78
N PHE A 49 -8.91 -5.65 15.44
CA PHE A 49 -8.67 -6.95 14.80
C PHE A 49 -9.70 -7.22 13.70
N THR A 50 -10.99 -7.12 14.02
CA THR A 50 -12.07 -7.38 13.07
C THR A 50 -12.08 -6.37 11.92
N ASN A 51 -11.90 -5.08 12.22
CA ASN A 51 -11.80 -4.04 11.19
C ASN A 51 -10.62 -4.29 10.25
N THR A 52 -9.48 -4.78 10.75
CA THR A 52 -8.31 -5.11 9.92
C THR A 52 -8.64 -6.20 8.89
N ILE A 53 -9.32 -7.28 9.31
CA ILE A 53 -9.72 -8.38 8.42
C ILE A 53 -10.74 -7.91 7.37
N ILE A 54 -11.77 -7.20 7.83
CA ILE A 54 -12.84 -6.66 6.96
C ILE A 54 -12.24 -5.74 5.92
N SER A 55 -11.37 -4.82 6.33
CA SER A 55 -10.80 -3.81 5.45
C SER A 55 -9.83 -4.40 4.43
N ALA A 56 -9.00 -5.36 4.79
CA ALA A 56 -8.19 -6.09 3.80
C ALA A 56 -9.09 -6.73 2.71
N SER A 57 -10.17 -7.40 3.13
CA SER A 57 -11.10 -8.04 2.20
C SER A 57 -11.84 -7.03 1.33
N ALA A 58 -12.35 -5.94 1.92
CA ALA A 58 -13.12 -4.91 1.23
C ALA A 58 -12.26 -4.06 0.28
N GLY A 59 -11.01 -3.76 0.66
CA GLY A 59 -10.05 -3.09 -0.22
C GLY A 59 -9.69 -3.93 -1.43
N ALA A 60 -9.50 -5.24 -1.23
CA ALA A 60 -9.29 -6.19 -2.33
C ALA A 60 -10.47 -6.19 -3.29
N ILE A 61 -11.70 -6.27 -2.78
CA ILE A 61 -12.92 -6.21 -3.58
C ILE A 61 -13.02 -4.87 -4.35
N GLY A 62 -12.78 -3.74 -3.68
CA GLY A 62 -12.84 -2.41 -4.31
C GLY A 62 -11.85 -2.28 -5.49
N TRP A 63 -10.64 -2.80 -5.32
CA TRP A 63 -9.65 -2.86 -6.40
C TRP A 63 -10.10 -3.76 -7.54
N LEU A 64 -10.50 -5.00 -7.23
CA LEU A 64 -10.87 -5.99 -8.24
C LEU A 64 -12.11 -5.60 -9.05
N ILE A 65 -13.06 -4.86 -8.46
CA ILE A 65 -14.21 -4.30 -9.18
C ILE A 65 -13.72 -3.37 -10.30
N LEU A 66 -12.86 -2.39 -9.98
CA LEU A 66 -12.33 -1.50 -11.02
C LEU A 66 -11.45 -2.25 -12.01
N GLU A 67 -10.61 -3.16 -11.53
CA GLU A 67 -9.77 -3.98 -12.39
C GLU A 67 -10.60 -4.74 -13.42
N TYR A 68 -11.69 -5.39 -12.98
CA TYR A 68 -12.59 -6.10 -13.86
C TYR A 68 -13.34 -5.17 -14.82
N ILE A 69 -13.81 -4.01 -14.35
CA ILE A 69 -14.51 -3.05 -15.22
C ILE A 69 -13.63 -2.61 -16.39
N PHE A 70 -12.37 -2.28 -16.13
CA PHE A 70 -11.45 -1.70 -17.12
C PHE A 70 -10.63 -2.75 -17.89
N LYS A 71 -10.16 -3.81 -17.23
CA LYS A 71 -9.30 -4.84 -17.84
C LYS A 71 -10.05 -6.12 -18.23
N LYS A 72 -11.34 -6.26 -17.85
CA LYS A 72 -12.18 -7.47 -18.08
C LYS A 72 -11.62 -8.76 -17.50
N THR A 73 -10.69 -8.66 -16.55
CA THR A 73 -10.09 -9.77 -15.82
C THR A 73 -9.69 -9.29 -14.42
N THR A 74 -9.38 -10.23 -13.54
CA THR A 74 -8.84 -9.97 -12.20
C THR A 74 -7.47 -10.63 -12.08
N SER A 75 -6.56 -10.02 -11.31
CA SER A 75 -5.20 -10.54 -11.16
C SER A 75 -4.88 -10.85 -9.69
N LEU A 76 -3.98 -11.82 -9.47
CA LEU A 76 -3.45 -12.10 -8.14
C LEU A 76 -2.74 -10.87 -7.55
N LEU A 77 -1.97 -10.17 -8.37
CA LEU A 77 -1.31 -8.93 -7.94
C LEU A 77 -2.33 -7.86 -7.57
N GLY A 78 -3.41 -7.71 -8.34
CA GLY A 78 -4.50 -6.79 -8.03
C GLY A 78 -5.21 -7.12 -6.72
N LEU A 79 -5.47 -8.41 -6.46
CA LEU A 79 -5.99 -8.88 -5.18
C LEU A 79 -5.09 -8.46 -4.02
N LEU A 80 -3.79 -8.72 -4.11
CA LEU A 80 -2.82 -8.41 -3.06
C LEU A 80 -2.65 -6.90 -2.84
N LEU A 81 -2.58 -6.11 -3.92
CA LEU A 81 -2.49 -4.64 -3.85
C LEU A 81 -3.77 -4.02 -3.27
N GLY A 82 -4.94 -4.53 -3.66
CA GLY A 82 -6.20 -4.09 -3.08
C GLY A 82 -6.33 -4.44 -1.59
N ALA A 83 -5.91 -5.64 -1.20
CA ALA A 83 -5.88 -6.03 0.21
C ALA A 83 -4.95 -5.11 1.02
N LEU A 84 -3.76 -4.84 0.48
CA LEU A 84 -2.81 -3.90 1.09
C LEU A 84 -3.36 -2.48 1.19
N ALA A 85 -4.02 -1.98 0.15
CA ALA A 85 -4.68 -0.68 0.18
C ALA A 85 -5.75 -0.62 1.28
N GLY A 86 -6.55 -1.67 1.45
CA GLY A 86 -7.53 -1.78 2.54
C GLY A 86 -6.89 -1.74 3.93
N LEU A 87 -5.79 -2.49 4.12
CA LEU A 87 -5.02 -2.51 5.37
C LEU A 87 -4.42 -1.13 5.71
N VAL A 88 -3.85 -0.45 4.72
CA VAL A 88 -3.32 0.91 4.88
C VAL A 88 -4.43 1.89 5.27
N VAL A 89 -5.57 1.85 4.56
CA VAL A 89 -6.66 2.81 4.76
C VAL A 89 -7.33 2.67 6.11
N ILE A 90 -7.42 1.45 6.65
CA ILE A 90 -8.02 1.24 7.98
C ILE A 90 -7.06 1.54 9.14
N THR A 91 -5.75 1.53 8.91
CA THR A 91 -4.73 1.72 9.94
C THR A 91 -5.00 2.90 10.89
N PRO A 92 -5.29 4.13 10.41
CA PRO A 92 -5.58 5.26 11.31
C PRO A 92 -6.94 5.18 12.02
N ALA A 93 -7.81 4.23 11.64
CA ALA A 93 -9.20 4.15 12.08
C ALA A 93 -9.57 2.82 12.77
N ALA A 94 -8.64 1.86 12.86
CA ALA A 94 -8.95 0.46 13.16
C ALA A 94 -9.72 0.31 14.48
N GLY A 95 -9.35 1.05 15.52
CA GLY A 95 -10.02 1.06 16.83
C GLY A 95 -11.09 2.14 17.01
N TYR A 96 -11.50 2.84 15.94
CA TYR A 96 -12.32 4.06 16.03
C TYR A 96 -13.61 4.02 15.21
N VAL A 97 -13.74 3.10 14.26
CA VAL A 97 -14.86 3.04 13.33
C VAL A 97 -15.67 1.75 13.46
N THR A 98 -16.94 1.79 13.07
CA THR A 98 -17.78 0.59 13.01
C THR A 98 -17.39 -0.34 11.85
N TYR A 99 -17.79 -1.60 11.90
CA TYR A 99 -17.52 -2.59 10.83
C TYR A 99 -18.02 -2.14 9.44
N LEU A 100 -19.19 -1.51 9.39
CA LEU A 100 -19.74 -0.98 8.14
C LEU A 100 -18.89 0.17 7.60
N SER A 101 -18.50 1.10 8.47
CA SER A 101 -17.60 2.19 8.12
C SER A 101 -16.25 1.67 7.62
N ALA A 102 -15.66 0.68 8.30
CA ALA A 102 -14.40 0.06 7.89
C ALA A 102 -14.47 -0.58 6.50
N THR A 103 -15.60 -1.24 6.19
CA THR A 103 -15.89 -1.79 4.85
C THR A 103 -15.91 -0.70 3.79
N ILE A 104 -16.68 0.37 4.02
CA ILE A 104 -16.84 1.48 3.08
C ILE A 104 -15.50 2.18 2.85
N MET A 105 -14.78 2.52 3.93
CA MET A 105 -13.47 3.18 3.87
C MET A 105 -12.48 2.38 3.05
N ALA A 106 -12.36 1.08 3.32
CA ALA A 106 -11.41 0.23 2.62
C ALA A 106 -11.77 0.04 1.14
N MET A 107 -13.05 -0.07 0.79
CA MET A 107 -13.49 -0.16 -0.60
C MET A 107 -13.14 1.11 -1.38
N ILE A 108 -13.41 2.29 -0.80
CA ILE A 108 -12.97 3.58 -1.35
C ILE A 108 -11.44 3.59 -1.52
N GLY A 109 -10.72 3.12 -0.51
CA GLY A 109 -9.28 2.96 -0.52
C GLY A 109 -8.75 2.15 -1.71
N GLY A 110 -9.27 0.94 -1.90
CA GLY A 110 -8.89 0.05 -3.02
C GLY A 110 -9.18 0.68 -4.38
N ILE A 111 -10.35 1.30 -4.54
CA ILE A 111 -10.76 2.02 -5.77
C ILE A 111 -9.80 3.18 -6.06
N CYS A 112 -9.55 4.05 -5.08
CA CYS A 112 -8.72 5.23 -5.28
C CYS A 112 -7.25 4.86 -5.53
N CYS A 113 -6.71 3.88 -4.81
CA CYS A 113 -5.35 3.40 -5.04
C CYS A 113 -5.20 2.78 -6.45
N TYR A 114 -6.20 2.01 -6.90
CA TYR A 114 -6.24 1.50 -8.28
C TYR A 114 -6.15 2.62 -9.31
N ILE A 115 -6.96 3.68 -9.14
CA ILE A 115 -6.99 4.83 -10.05
C ILE A 115 -5.64 5.55 -10.07
N VAL A 116 -5.04 5.77 -8.89
CA VAL A 116 -3.75 6.45 -8.80
C VAL A 116 -2.67 5.67 -9.52
N ILE A 117 -2.60 4.36 -9.28
CA ILE A 117 -1.52 3.50 -9.79
C ILE A 117 -1.68 3.25 -11.29
N ASN A 118 -2.89 2.96 -11.77
CA ASN A 118 -3.10 2.56 -13.16
C ASN A 118 -3.33 3.77 -14.10
N TYR A 119 -3.76 4.93 -13.60
CA TYR A 119 -4.04 6.09 -14.45
C TYR A 119 -3.20 7.32 -14.11
N ILE A 120 -3.19 7.75 -12.85
CA ILE A 120 -2.51 9.01 -12.48
C ILE A 120 -0.98 8.85 -12.60
N LYS A 121 -0.42 7.75 -12.10
CA LYS A 121 1.02 7.42 -12.25
C LYS A 121 1.43 7.38 -13.71
N VAL A 122 0.67 6.65 -14.53
CA VAL A 122 0.94 6.51 -15.97
C VAL A 122 0.86 7.86 -16.69
N LYS A 123 -0.14 8.69 -16.36
CA LYS A 123 -0.33 10.03 -16.94
C LYS A 123 0.78 11.00 -16.53
N LEU A 124 1.15 11.02 -15.25
CA LEU A 124 2.17 11.91 -14.70
C LEU A 124 3.60 11.41 -14.94
N LYS A 125 3.75 10.14 -15.35
CA LYS A 125 5.02 9.48 -15.68
C LYS A 125 6.05 9.59 -14.55
N TYR A 126 5.59 9.56 -13.29
CA TYR A 126 6.49 9.44 -12.15
C TYR A 126 6.87 7.98 -11.93
N HIS A 127 8.07 7.76 -11.40
CA HIS A 127 8.62 6.43 -11.19
C HIS A 127 8.46 6.02 -9.73
N ASP A 128 7.53 5.10 -9.49
CA ASP A 128 7.29 4.42 -8.23
C ASP A 128 7.29 2.92 -8.53
N ALA A 129 8.42 2.27 -8.25
CA ALA A 129 8.74 0.94 -8.78
C ALA A 129 7.77 -0.14 -8.27
N LEU A 130 7.39 -0.06 -7.01
CA LEU A 130 6.52 -1.02 -6.33
C LEU A 130 5.22 -0.38 -5.83
N ASP A 131 4.87 0.78 -6.39
CA ASP A 131 3.65 1.51 -6.02
C ASP A 131 3.55 1.89 -4.54
N ALA A 132 4.69 2.16 -3.89
CA ALA A 132 4.75 2.50 -2.47
C ALA A 132 3.99 3.80 -2.17
N PHE A 133 4.13 4.83 -3.00
CA PHE A 133 3.35 6.06 -2.87
C PHE A 133 1.88 5.83 -3.22
N GLY A 134 1.62 5.09 -4.30
CA GLY A 134 0.27 4.79 -4.77
C GLY A 134 -0.60 4.03 -3.75
N ILE A 135 0.00 3.11 -3.00
CA ILE A 135 -0.69 2.35 -1.95
C ILE A 135 -0.58 3.06 -0.59
N HIS A 136 0.63 3.28 -0.08
CA HIS A 136 0.82 3.77 1.29
C HIS A 136 0.60 5.27 1.42
N GLY A 137 1.13 6.06 0.48
CA GLY A 137 0.97 7.51 0.48
C GLY A 137 -0.50 7.90 0.30
N VAL A 138 -1.11 7.46 -0.79
CA VAL A 138 -2.51 7.78 -1.09
C VAL A 138 -3.48 7.08 -0.12
N GLY A 139 -3.30 5.78 0.11
CA GLY A 139 -4.15 5.04 1.05
C GLY A 139 -4.09 5.63 2.46
N GLY A 140 -2.92 6.05 2.93
CA GLY A 140 -2.74 6.69 4.23
C GLY A 140 -3.45 8.04 4.33
N ILE A 141 -3.33 8.88 3.29
CA ILE A 141 -4.05 10.16 3.19
C ILE A 141 -5.56 9.92 3.25
N ILE A 142 -6.08 9.01 2.42
CA ILE A 142 -7.51 8.69 2.37
C ILE A 142 -7.98 8.15 3.72
N GLY A 143 -7.27 7.19 4.31
CA GLY A 143 -7.60 6.61 5.60
C GLY A 143 -7.66 7.66 6.71
N ALA A 144 -6.66 8.53 6.81
CA ALA A 144 -6.58 9.55 7.84
C ALA A 144 -7.72 10.58 7.74
N VAL A 145 -8.06 11.02 6.53
CA VAL A 145 -9.19 11.93 6.29
C VAL A 145 -10.51 11.22 6.58
N LEU A 146 -10.73 10.02 6.04
CA LEU A 146 -11.96 9.25 6.26
C LEU A 146 -12.16 8.86 7.73
N THR A 147 -11.10 8.74 8.52
CA THR A 147 -11.20 8.54 9.98
C THR A 147 -11.98 9.69 10.63
N ALA A 148 -11.70 10.95 10.29
CA ALA A 148 -12.47 12.09 10.80
C ALA A 148 -13.93 12.10 10.33
N PHE A 149 -14.25 11.47 9.20
CA PHE A 149 -15.63 11.30 8.77
C PHE A 149 -16.34 10.23 9.60
N PHE A 150 -15.73 9.06 9.77
CA PHE A 150 -16.40 7.83 10.18
C PHE A 150 -16.15 7.37 11.62
N GLN A 151 -15.23 8.00 12.35
CA GLN A 151 -14.99 7.64 13.75
C GLN A 151 -16.24 7.84 14.59
N SER A 152 -16.48 7.00 15.60
CA SER A 152 -17.76 6.98 16.30
C SER A 152 -17.64 6.60 17.77
N LYS A 153 -18.32 7.34 18.64
CA LYS A 153 -18.52 6.96 20.07
C LYS A 153 -19.17 5.59 20.26
N LYS A 154 -19.92 5.11 19.26
CA LYS A 154 -20.49 3.75 19.28
C LYS A 154 -19.42 2.67 19.13
N ALA A 155 -18.36 2.97 18.38
CA ALA A 155 -17.25 2.06 18.15
C ALA A 155 -16.23 2.16 19.28
N ASN A 156 -15.91 3.39 19.70
CA ASN A 156 -14.98 3.66 20.78
C ASN A 156 -15.51 4.81 21.65
N PRO A 157 -15.93 4.55 22.90
CA PRO A 157 -16.50 5.56 23.78
C PRO A 157 -15.57 6.73 24.15
N ASP A 158 -14.25 6.53 24.03
CA ASP A 158 -13.22 7.47 24.51
C ASP A 158 -12.84 8.55 23.49
N ILE A 159 -13.45 8.54 22.31
CA ILE A 159 -13.19 9.50 21.22
C ILE A 159 -14.42 10.33 20.89
N GLU A 160 -14.25 11.40 20.12
CA GLU A 160 -15.39 12.12 19.54
C GLU A 160 -15.91 11.46 18.26
N SER A 161 -17.21 11.61 18.00
CA SER A 161 -17.82 11.14 16.76
C SER A 161 -17.46 12.06 15.59
N GLY A 162 -17.21 11.45 14.44
CA GLY A 162 -16.82 12.12 13.20
C GLY A 162 -17.94 12.86 12.51
N PHE A 163 -17.57 13.54 11.42
CA PHE A 163 -18.41 14.49 10.68
C PHE A 163 -19.78 13.92 10.29
N ILE A 164 -19.88 12.66 9.89
CA ILE A 164 -21.17 12.10 9.44
C ILE A 164 -22.19 11.98 10.57
N TYR A 165 -21.74 11.99 11.82
CA TYR A 165 -22.59 11.85 13.00
C TYR A 165 -22.87 13.19 13.68
N THR A 166 -21.93 14.14 13.62
CA THR A 166 -21.99 15.40 14.37
C THR A 166 -22.22 16.62 13.48
N GLY A 167 -21.93 16.52 12.17
CA GLY A 167 -21.89 17.67 11.26
C GLY A 167 -20.70 18.62 11.49
N ASP A 168 -19.82 18.32 12.46
CA ASP A 168 -18.71 19.19 12.79
C ASP A 168 -17.56 19.03 11.77
N ILE A 169 -17.39 20.03 10.91
CA ILE A 169 -16.34 20.05 9.89
C ILE A 169 -14.94 20.26 10.51
N HIS A 170 -14.83 20.79 11.72
CA HIS A 170 -13.56 21.10 12.36
C HIS A 170 -12.68 19.85 12.48
N ILE A 171 -13.25 18.69 12.81
CA ILE A 171 -12.51 17.44 12.96
C ILE A 171 -11.88 16.96 11.63
N VAL A 172 -12.54 17.22 10.50
CA VAL A 172 -12.02 16.91 9.16
C VAL A 172 -10.89 17.88 8.81
N LEU A 173 -11.05 19.17 9.11
CA LEU A 173 -10.02 20.18 8.86
C LEU A 173 -8.74 19.90 9.65
N VAL A 174 -8.87 19.45 10.91
CA VAL A 174 -7.73 19.01 11.73
C VAL A 174 -7.00 17.84 11.07
N GLN A 175 -7.71 16.82 10.58
CA GLN A 175 -7.05 15.69 9.89
C GLN A 175 -6.39 16.11 8.58
N ILE A 176 -7.01 16.99 7.80
CA ILE A 176 -6.39 17.54 6.58
C ILE A 176 -5.10 18.29 6.93
N LEU A 177 -5.11 19.09 7.99
CA LEU A 177 -3.92 19.81 8.46
C LEU A 177 -2.81 18.85 8.89
N CYS A 178 -3.12 17.84 9.71
CA CYS A 178 -2.18 16.83 10.17
C CYS A 178 -1.56 16.06 8.99
N VAL A 179 -2.39 15.58 8.07
CA VAL A 179 -1.93 14.88 6.85
C VAL A 179 -1.04 15.79 6.00
N THR A 180 -1.44 17.04 5.80
CA THR A 180 -0.65 18.01 5.02
C THR A 180 0.72 18.25 5.65
N ALA A 181 0.77 18.40 6.97
CA ALA A 181 2.03 18.56 7.70
C ALA A 181 2.95 17.35 7.53
N VAL A 182 2.41 16.13 7.67
CA VAL A 182 3.17 14.88 7.49
C VAL A 182 3.68 14.73 6.06
N VAL A 183 2.86 15.05 5.05
CA VAL A 183 3.26 15.00 3.63
C VAL A 183 4.38 15.99 3.34
N ILE A 184 4.24 17.25 3.78
CA ILE A 184 5.28 18.28 3.59
C ILE A 184 6.58 17.85 4.28
N PHE A 185 6.50 17.45 5.55
CA PHE A 185 7.66 17.01 6.31
C PHE A 185 8.37 15.83 5.62
N SER A 186 7.60 14.80 5.22
CA SER A 186 8.14 13.61 4.57
C SER A 186 8.84 13.95 3.25
N ILE A 187 8.25 14.81 2.42
CA ILE A 187 8.85 15.25 1.15
C ILE A 187 10.13 16.04 1.41
N VAL A 188 10.08 17.04 2.29
CA VAL A 188 11.21 17.94 2.58
C VAL A 188 12.37 17.15 3.18
N MET A 189 12.12 16.35 4.22
CA MET A 189 13.18 15.60 4.89
C MET A 189 13.75 14.51 3.99
N THR A 190 12.92 13.76 3.26
CA THR A 190 13.42 12.76 2.30
C THR A 190 14.27 13.43 1.21
N PHE A 191 13.87 14.61 0.73
CA PHE A 191 14.66 15.38 -0.23
C PHE A 191 16.02 15.78 0.34
N ILE A 192 16.05 16.33 1.55
CA ILE A 192 17.30 16.74 2.21
C ILE A 192 18.22 15.53 2.41
N ILE A 193 17.70 14.44 2.98
CA ILE A 193 18.47 13.21 3.24
C ILE A 193 19.04 12.66 1.93
N ALA A 194 18.22 12.53 0.88
CA ALA A 194 18.68 12.05 -0.41
C ALA A 194 19.75 12.97 -1.03
N LYS A 195 19.64 14.30 -0.86
CA LYS A 195 20.67 15.25 -1.32
C LYS A 195 21.98 15.08 -0.57
N VAL A 196 21.93 14.90 0.75
CA VAL A 196 23.11 14.67 1.58
C VAL A 196 23.81 13.37 1.20
N ILE A 197 23.06 12.26 1.07
CA ILE A 197 23.61 10.97 0.65
C ILE A 197 24.27 11.09 -0.75
N LYS A 198 23.64 11.83 -1.67
CA LYS A 198 24.17 12.06 -3.03
C LYS A 198 25.54 12.75 -3.05
N LEU A 199 25.92 13.48 -1.99
CA LEU A 199 27.26 14.08 -1.90
C LEU A 199 28.36 13.05 -1.63
N ILE A 200 27.99 11.88 -1.09
CA ILE A 200 28.93 10.84 -0.65
C ILE A 200 28.90 9.65 -1.62
N THR A 201 27.71 9.26 -2.08
CA THR A 201 27.50 8.08 -2.93
C THR A 201 26.40 8.32 -3.97
N PRO A 202 26.49 7.77 -5.20
CA PRO A 202 25.37 7.77 -6.12
C PRO A 202 24.14 7.08 -5.50
N LEU A 203 22.95 7.62 -5.77
CA LEU A 203 21.67 7.06 -5.30
C LEU A 203 21.09 5.99 -6.23
N SER A 204 21.63 5.84 -7.42
CA SER A 204 21.16 4.90 -8.45
C SER A 204 22.34 4.22 -9.10
N VAL A 205 22.10 2.99 -9.55
CA VAL A 205 23.02 2.25 -10.40
C VAL A 205 23.03 2.82 -11.82
N THR A 206 24.09 2.54 -12.55
CA THR A 206 24.21 2.84 -13.98
C THR A 206 23.31 1.92 -14.83
N GLU A 207 23.07 2.31 -16.07
CA GLU A 207 22.32 1.48 -17.03
C GLU A 207 23.04 0.14 -17.31
N GLN A 208 24.37 0.15 -17.34
CA GLN A 208 25.18 -1.07 -17.51
C GLN A 208 25.00 -2.02 -16.33
N GLU A 209 25.09 -1.52 -15.10
CA GLU A 209 24.86 -2.32 -13.88
C GLU A 209 23.42 -2.86 -13.82
N THR A 210 22.45 -2.05 -14.26
CA THR A 210 21.05 -2.48 -14.36
C THR A 210 20.88 -3.65 -15.34
N ASN A 211 21.54 -3.59 -16.50
CA ASN A 211 21.48 -4.65 -17.53
C ASN A 211 22.16 -5.96 -17.08
N ILE A 212 23.19 -5.86 -16.23
CA ILE A 212 23.87 -7.03 -15.66
C ILE A 212 23.04 -7.66 -14.54
N GLY A 213 22.32 -6.84 -13.77
CA GLY A 213 21.51 -7.25 -12.62
C GLY A 213 22.23 -7.01 -11.29
N LEU A 214 21.51 -6.45 -10.31
CA LEU A 214 22.10 -6.06 -9.02
C LEU A 214 22.56 -7.26 -8.19
N ASP A 215 21.93 -8.42 -8.30
CA ASP A 215 22.36 -9.64 -7.60
C ASP A 215 23.82 -9.99 -7.94
N LYS A 216 24.18 -9.90 -9.22
CA LYS A 216 25.55 -10.18 -9.67
C LYS A 216 26.52 -9.05 -9.31
N ILE A 217 26.11 -7.79 -9.48
CA ILE A 217 26.99 -6.63 -9.24
C ILE A 217 27.26 -6.42 -7.75
N VAL A 218 26.23 -6.53 -6.91
CA VAL A 218 26.32 -6.22 -5.47
C VAL A 218 26.64 -7.46 -4.65
N HIS A 219 26.08 -8.62 -5.00
CA HIS A 219 26.21 -9.84 -4.20
C HIS A 219 27.09 -10.92 -4.85
N GLY A 220 27.44 -10.78 -6.14
CA GLY A 220 28.21 -11.80 -6.86
C GLY A 220 27.43 -13.09 -7.13
N GLU A 221 26.10 -13.04 -7.02
CA GLU A 221 25.22 -14.21 -7.06
C GLU A 221 24.21 -14.14 -8.21
N HIS A 222 23.60 -15.27 -8.52
CA HIS A 222 22.43 -15.37 -9.39
C HIS A 222 21.29 -15.96 -8.57
N ALA A 223 20.12 -15.29 -8.57
CA ALA A 223 18.94 -15.77 -7.83
C ALA A 223 18.51 -17.19 -8.24
N TYR A 224 18.71 -17.55 -9.52
CA TYR A 224 18.35 -18.86 -10.07
C TYR A 224 19.47 -19.38 -10.98
N PHE A 225 19.73 -20.68 -10.93
CA PHE A 225 20.65 -21.36 -11.84
C PHE A 225 19.87 -21.95 -13.04
N GLU A 226 20.34 -21.74 -14.27
CA GLU A 226 19.66 -22.19 -15.51
C GLU A 226 19.31 -23.69 -15.54
N GLY A 227 20.08 -24.54 -14.84
CA GLY A 227 19.85 -25.97 -14.75
C GLY A 227 18.62 -26.39 -13.94
N GLU A 228 18.12 -25.54 -13.03
CA GLU A 228 16.93 -25.85 -12.22
C GLU A 228 15.62 -25.59 -12.97
N LEU A 229 15.59 -24.59 -13.85
CA LEU A 229 14.44 -24.30 -14.72
C LEU A 229 14.23 -25.40 -15.79
N ASN A 230 15.32 -26.02 -16.26
CA ASN A 230 15.26 -27.11 -17.23
C ASN A 230 14.84 -28.48 -16.65
N ARG A 231 14.84 -28.66 -15.33
CA ARG A 231 14.32 -29.90 -14.72
C ARG A 231 12.82 -30.06 -14.89
N PHE A 232 12.09 -28.95 -15.04
CA PHE A 232 10.64 -28.95 -15.25
C PHE A 232 10.24 -28.81 -16.73
N ASN A 233 11.18 -28.49 -17.63
CA ASN A 233 10.89 -28.19 -19.04
C ASN A 233 11.17 -29.38 -20.00
N LYS A 234 11.18 -30.62 -19.50
CA LYS A 234 11.45 -31.81 -20.33
C LYS A 234 10.33 -32.19 -21.32
N HIS A 235 9.19 -31.50 -21.33
CA HIS A 235 8.00 -31.94 -22.09
C HIS A 235 7.31 -30.91 -23.00
N ILE A 236 7.91 -29.77 -23.30
CA ILE A 236 7.32 -28.86 -24.29
C ILE A 236 8.16 -28.89 -25.57
N ARG A 237 7.82 -29.86 -26.44
CA ARG A 237 8.08 -29.77 -27.88
C ARG A 237 6.82 -29.18 -28.52
N TYR A 238 6.94 -27.98 -29.08
CA TYR A 238 6.10 -27.55 -30.20
C TYR A 238 7.01 -27.27 -31.38
#